data_AF-A0A2K5PAB6-F1
#
_entry.id   AF-A0A2K5PAB6-F1
#
_cell.length_a   1.000
_cell.length_b   1.000
_cell.length_c   1.000
_cell.angle_alpha   90.00
_cell.angle_beta   90.00
_cell.angle_gamma   90.00
#
_symmetry.space_group_name_H-M   'P 1'
#
loop_
_entity.id
_entity.type
_entity.pdbx_description
1 polymer ?
#
loop_
_entity_poly.entity_id
_entity_poly.type
_entity_poly.pdbx_seq_one_letter_code
_entity_poly.pdbx_strand_id
1 'polypeptide(L)'
;FEEKLIKSPEELDKLRNDGYLMFQQVPMVEIDGMKLVQTRAILNYIASKYDLYGKDTKERALIDMYTEGMADLYEMILLLPLCKPEEKDAKVAMAKEKTKNRYLPAFEKVLKSHGQDYLVGNKLSRADIQLVELLYYVEEVDSSLISGFPLLKALKTRISNLPTVKKFLQPGSPRKPPMDAKTLEEARKIFRF
;
A
#
# COMPACT_ATOMS: atom_id res chain seq x y z
N PHE A 1 -0.89 -15.85 5.69
CA PHE A 1 -1.34 -16.22 4.34
C PHE A 1 -0.23 -16.99 3.66
N GLU A 2 -0.59 -17.99 2.85
CA GLU A 2 0.31 -18.61 1.89
C GLU A 2 0.21 -17.86 0.55
N GLU A 3 1.27 -17.89 -0.26
CA GLU A 3 1.30 -17.23 -1.56
C GLU A 3 1.34 -18.27 -2.69
N LYS A 4 0.39 -18.17 -3.61
CA LYS A 4 0.43 -18.92 -4.89
C LYS A 4 0.73 -17.94 -6.01
N LEU A 5 1.99 -17.93 -6.45
CA LEU A 5 2.46 -17.04 -7.50
C LEU A 5 1.96 -17.50 -8.87
N ILE A 6 1.46 -16.55 -9.66
CA ILE A 6 1.12 -16.76 -11.08
C ILE A 6 2.41 -16.55 -11.88
N LYS A 7 2.83 -17.57 -12.62
CA LYS A 7 4.09 -17.58 -13.36
C LYS A 7 3.90 -17.57 -14.88
N SER A 8 2.68 -17.76 -15.37
CA SER A 8 2.39 -17.75 -16.80
C SER A 8 0.96 -17.28 -17.10
N PRO A 9 0.67 -16.86 -18.36
CA PRO A 9 -0.68 -16.54 -18.79
C PRO A 9 -1.66 -17.69 -18.61
N GLU A 10 -1.21 -18.94 -18.80
CA GLU A 10 -2.04 -20.14 -18.67
C GLU A 10 -2.47 -20.38 -17.23
N GLU A 11 -1.61 -20.07 -16.25
CA GLU A 11 -1.98 -20.14 -14.82
C GLU A 11 -3.04 -19.09 -14.46
N LEU A 12 -2.96 -17.88 -15.03
CA LEU A 12 -4.00 -16.85 -14.86
C LEU A 12 -5.31 -17.28 -15.53
N ASP A 13 -5.26 -17.80 -16.75
CA ASP A 13 -6.43 -18.28 -17.47
C ASP A 13 -7.08 -19.48 -16.76
N LYS A 14 -6.29 -20.33 -16.10
CA LYS A 14 -6.84 -21.39 -15.25
C LYS A 14 -7.68 -20.83 -14.10
N LEU A 15 -7.20 -19.80 -13.39
CA LEU A 15 -7.97 -19.16 -12.31
C LEU A 15 -9.28 -18.53 -12.83
N ARG A 16 -9.26 -17.99 -14.05
CA ARG A 16 -10.45 -17.46 -14.74
C ARG A 16 -11.44 -18.57 -15.06
N ASN A 17 -10.97 -19.65 -15.69
CA ASN A 17 -11.79 -20.79 -16.11
C ASN A 17 -12.38 -21.57 -14.94
N ASP A 18 -11.65 -21.67 -13.82
CA ASP A 18 -12.12 -22.29 -12.57
C ASP A 18 -13.17 -21.42 -11.83
N GLY A 19 -13.49 -20.22 -12.35
CA GLY A 19 -14.50 -19.32 -11.79
C GLY A 19 -14.05 -18.62 -10.49
N TYR A 20 -12.75 -18.58 -10.21
CA TYR A 20 -12.22 -18.02 -8.96
C TYR A 20 -12.13 -16.49 -8.97
N LEU A 21 -12.14 -15.88 -10.17
CA LEU A 21 -11.93 -14.44 -10.35
C LEU A 21 -13.22 -13.78 -10.85
N MET A 22 -14.00 -13.18 -9.94
CA MET A 22 -15.30 -12.55 -10.27
C MET A 22 -15.21 -11.55 -11.45
N PHE A 23 -14.12 -10.79 -11.52
CA PHE A 23 -13.87 -9.80 -12.59
C PHE A 23 -12.67 -10.18 -13.47
N GLN A 24 -12.29 -11.45 -13.50
CA GLN A 24 -11.17 -11.96 -14.34
C GLN A 24 -9.80 -11.32 -14.03
N GLN A 25 -9.68 -10.70 -12.84
CA GLN A 25 -8.53 -9.93 -12.36
C GLN A 25 -8.07 -10.43 -11.00
N VAL A 26 -6.78 -10.26 -10.73
CA VAL A 26 -6.15 -10.31 -9.41
C VAL A 26 -5.87 -8.88 -8.93
N PRO A 27 -5.67 -8.61 -7.63
CA PRO A 27 -5.50 -9.54 -6.50
C PRO A 27 -6.73 -10.40 -6.17
N MET A 28 -6.47 -11.63 -5.71
CA MET A 28 -7.47 -12.53 -5.12
C MET A 28 -6.91 -13.14 -3.83
N VAL A 29 -7.71 -13.20 -2.77
CA VAL A 29 -7.35 -13.84 -1.49
C VAL A 29 -8.43 -14.84 -1.10
N GLU A 30 -8.00 -16.08 -0.82
CA GLU A 30 -8.83 -17.10 -0.18
C GLU A 30 -8.79 -16.92 1.33
N ILE A 31 -9.92 -16.59 1.96
CA ILE A 31 -10.01 -16.34 3.40
C ILE A 31 -11.43 -16.64 3.90
N ASP A 32 -11.55 -17.31 5.05
CA ASP A 32 -12.83 -17.62 5.70
C ASP A 32 -13.87 -18.26 4.75
N GLY A 33 -13.42 -19.15 3.87
CA GLY A 33 -14.26 -19.83 2.88
C GLY A 33 -14.65 -18.98 1.65
N MET A 34 -14.22 -17.72 1.59
CA MET A 34 -14.46 -16.80 0.47
C MET A 34 -13.27 -16.72 -0.46
N LYS A 35 -13.52 -16.38 -1.73
CA LYS A 35 -12.52 -15.97 -2.73
C LYS A 35 -12.72 -14.49 -3.03
N LEU A 36 -12.07 -13.62 -2.26
CA LEU A 36 -12.24 -12.17 -2.37
C LEU A 36 -11.30 -11.61 -3.44
N VAL A 37 -11.86 -10.91 -4.43
CA VAL A 37 -11.12 -10.04 -5.37
C VAL A 37 -11.36 -8.57 -5.01
N GLN A 38 -10.68 -7.65 -5.71
CA GLN A 38 -10.66 -6.20 -5.46
C GLN A 38 -9.88 -5.80 -4.20
N THR A 39 -8.77 -5.09 -4.40
CA THR A 39 -7.83 -4.69 -3.34
C THR A 39 -8.54 -4.04 -2.14
N ARG A 40 -9.44 -3.08 -2.40
CA ARG A 40 -10.18 -2.38 -1.34
C ARG A 40 -11.07 -3.33 -0.52
N ALA A 41 -11.79 -4.24 -1.17
CA ALA A 41 -12.64 -5.21 -0.49
C ALA A 41 -11.82 -6.16 0.40
N ILE A 42 -10.71 -6.69 -0.13
CA ILE A 42 -9.78 -7.56 0.60
C ILE A 42 -9.24 -6.84 1.85
N LEU A 43 -8.73 -5.61 1.69
CA LEU A 43 -8.16 -4.84 2.79
C LEU A 43 -9.22 -4.45 3.84
N ASN A 44 -10.42 -4.06 3.43
CA ASN A 44 -11.52 -3.72 4.35
C ASN A 44 -11.92 -4.93 5.20
N TYR A 45 -11.99 -6.11 4.59
CA TYR A 45 -12.33 -7.35 5.30
C TYR A 45 -11.25 -7.71 6.33
N ILE A 46 -9.98 -7.73 5.92
CA ILE A 46 -8.85 -8.03 6.81
C ILE A 46 -8.78 -7.03 7.96
N ALA A 47 -8.89 -5.73 7.68
CA ALA A 47 -8.83 -4.70 8.72
C ALA A 47 -9.98 -4.83 9.73
N SER A 48 -11.18 -5.18 9.28
CA SER A 48 -12.32 -5.44 10.16
C SER A 48 -12.12 -6.70 11.00
N LYS A 49 -11.65 -7.79 10.40
CA LYS A 49 -11.43 -9.08 11.07
C LYS A 49 -10.41 -9.01 12.20
N TYR A 50 -9.40 -8.14 12.07
CA TYR A 50 -8.30 -8.02 13.03
C TYR A 50 -8.32 -6.71 13.85
N ASP A 51 -9.49 -6.07 14.00
CA ASP A 51 -9.70 -4.87 14.84
C ASP A 51 -8.80 -3.66 14.51
N LEU A 52 -8.47 -3.50 13.22
CA LEU A 52 -7.63 -2.43 12.66
C LEU A 52 -8.45 -1.35 11.93
N TYR A 53 -9.78 -1.36 12.08
CA TYR A 53 -10.68 -0.53 11.28
C TYR A 53 -11.63 0.34 12.13
N GLY A 54 -11.06 0.98 13.17
CA GLY A 54 -11.78 1.90 14.05
C GLY A 54 -12.86 1.23 14.90
N LYS A 55 -13.27 1.90 15.99
CA LYS A 55 -14.30 1.36 16.89
C LYS A 55 -15.73 1.68 16.46
N ASP A 56 -15.90 2.73 15.66
CA ASP A 56 -17.21 3.24 15.25
C ASP A 56 -17.17 3.80 13.82
N THR A 57 -18.34 4.21 13.33
CA THR A 57 -18.51 4.72 11.96
C THR A 57 -17.75 6.03 11.72
N LYS A 58 -17.49 6.83 12.75
CA LYS A 58 -16.74 8.09 12.60
C LYS A 58 -15.25 7.82 12.48
N GLU A 59 -14.69 6.95 13.31
CA GLU A 59 -13.29 6.53 13.19
C GLU A 59 -13.05 5.82 11.85
N ARG A 60 -13.99 4.98 11.39
CA ARG A 60 -13.93 4.37 10.05
C ARG A 60 -13.89 5.40 8.93
N ALA A 61 -14.76 6.41 8.98
CA ALA A 61 -14.77 7.46 7.97
C ALA A 61 -13.44 8.23 7.90
N LEU A 62 -12.79 8.48 9.03
CA LEU A 62 -11.45 9.10 9.06
C LEU A 62 -10.39 8.16 8.46
N ILE A 63 -10.40 6.88 8.85
CA ILE A 63 -9.48 5.87 8.30
C ILE A 63 -9.65 5.77 6.78
N ASP A 64 -10.88 5.68 6.28
CA ASP A 64 -11.17 5.58 4.85
C ASP A 64 -10.64 6.79 4.10
N MET A 65 -10.97 8.00 4.55
CA MET A 65 -10.47 9.25 3.96
C MET A 65 -8.94 9.29 3.90
N TYR A 66 -8.27 8.86 4.96
CA TYR A 66 -6.81 8.83 5.02
C TYR A 66 -6.23 7.80 4.05
N THR A 67 -6.77 6.57 4.06
CA THR A 67 -6.26 5.47 3.23
C THR A 67 -6.54 5.66 1.74
N GLU A 68 -7.64 6.32 1.36
CA GLU A 68 -7.90 6.67 -0.04
C GLU A 68 -6.93 7.75 -0.54
N GLY A 69 -6.63 8.77 0.28
CA GLY A 69 -5.57 9.73 -0.06
C GLY A 69 -4.18 9.10 -0.17
N MET A 70 -3.88 8.08 0.64
CA MET A 70 -2.65 7.27 0.51
C MET A 70 -2.67 6.44 -0.78
N ALA A 71 -3.81 5.86 -1.14
CA ALA A 71 -3.96 5.06 -2.35
C ALA A 71 -3.71 5.88 -3.62
N ASP A 72 -4.18 7.14 -3.67
CA ASP A 72 -3.90 8.04 -4.79
C ASP A 72 -2.39 8.27 -5.00
N LEU A 73 -1.64 8.53 -3.92
CA LEU A 73 -0.20 8.73 -4.03
C LEU A 73 0.53 7.41 -4.33
N TYR A 74 0.10 6.32 -3.70
CA TYR A 74 0.64 5.00 -3.94
C TYR A 74 0.49 4.59 -5.42
N GLU A 75 -0.67 4.81 -6.02
CA GLU A 75 -0.92 4.52 -7.44
C GLU A 75 0.00 5.34 -8.35
N MET A 76 0.22 6.62 -8.06
CA MET A 76 1.18 7.44 -8.81
C MET A 76 2.58 6.86 -8.79
N ILE A 77 3.04 6.33 -7.64
CA ILE A 77 4.37 5.72 -7.50
C ILE A 77 4.41 4.34 -8.16
N LEU A 78 3.38 3.52 -7.94
CA LEU A 78 3.26 2.15 -8.46
C LEU A 78 3.35 2.10 -9.99
N LEU A 79 2.79 3.11 -10.67
CA LEU A 79 2.74 3.15 -12.13
C LEU A 79 4.00 3.75 -12.78
N LEU A 80 4.94 4.31 -12.01
CA LEU A 80 6.18 4.89 -12.56
C LEU A 80 7.01 3.92 -13.43
N PRO A 81 7.14 2.63 -13.08
CA PRO A 81 7.85 1.66 -13.94
C PRO A 81 7.16 1.42 -15.29
N LEU A 82 5.87 1.72 -15.40
CA LEU A 82 5.07 1.53 -16.62
C LEU A 82 5.05 2.75 -17.53
N CYS A 83 5.54 3.90 -17.06
CA CYS A 83 5.61 5.11 -17.86
C CYS A 83 6.49 4.94 -19.09
N LYS A 84 6.09 5.56 -20.20
CA LYS A 84 6.94 5.67 -21.37
C LYS A 84 8.21 6.46 -21.02
N PRO A 85 9.37 6.14 -21.61
CA PRO A 85 10.63 6.84 -21.30
C PRO A 85 10.53 8.37 -21.35
N GLU A 86 9.82 8.90 -22.34
CA GLU A 86 9.63 10.34 -22.56
C GLU A 86 8.75 11.04 -21.51
N GLU A 87 7.91 10.30 -20.78
CA GLU A 87 7.01 10.85 -19.74
C GLU A 87 7.57 10.67 -18.33
N LYS A 88 8.56 9.79 -18.15
CA LYS A 88 8.99 9.29 -16.85
C LYS A 88 9.46 10.41 -15.91
N ASP A 89 10.32 11.31 -16.39
CA ASP A 89 10.87 12.39 -15.57
C ASP A 89 9.78 13.35 -15.09
N ALA A 90 8.83 13.69 -15.98
CA ALA A 90 7.70 14.56 -15.64
C ALA A 90 6.78 13.91 -14.60
N LYS A 91 6.50 12.61 -14.72
CA LYS A 91 5.67 11.85 -13.77
C LYS A 91 6.35 11.70 -12.40
N VAL A 92 7.66 11.44 -12.38
CA VAL A 92 8.46 11.42 -11.14
C VAL A 92 8.42 12.79 -10.47
N ALA A 93 8.67 13.88 -11.23
CA ALA A 93 8.63 15.24 -10.68
C ALA A 93 7.25 15.58 -10.09
N MET A 94 6.17 15.21 -10.78
CA MET A 94 4.80 15.38 -10.28
C MET A 94 4.54 14.58 -8.99
N ALA A 95 4.99 13.32 -8.91
CA ALA A 95 4.84 12.50 -7.71
C ALA A 95 5.60 13.13 -6.53
N LYS A 96 6.83 13.62 -6.75
CA LYS A 96 7.62 14.31 -5.72
C LYS A 96 6.95 15.60 -5.24
N GLU A 97 6.44 16.41 -6.18
CA GLU A 97 5.71 17.66 -5.88
C GLU A 97 4.49 17.37 -5.00
N LYS A 98 3.62 16.44 -5.41
CA LYS A 98 2.41 16.11 -4.66
C LYS A 98 2.73 15.48 -3.30
N THR A 99 3.76 14.65 -3.22
CA THR A 99 4.23 14.09 -1.94
C THR A 99 4.57 15.22 -0.98
N LYS A 100 5.39 16.17 -1.42
CA LYS A 100 5.91 17.27 -0.58
C LYS A 100 4.84 18.30 -0.22
N ASN A 101 3.96 18.67 -1.15
CA ASN A 101 3.09 19.84 -0.99
C ASN A 101 1.62 19.50 -0.70
N ARG A 102 1.20 18.24 -0.92
CA ARG A 102 -0.20 17.81 -0.70
C ARG A 102 -0.30 16.74 0.37
N TYR A 103 0.35 15.60 0.18
CA TYR A 103 0.05 14.40 0.97
C TYR A 103 0.76 14.39 2.33
N LEU A 104 2.09 14.51 2.38
CA LEU A 104 2.81 14.48 3.66
C LEU A 104 2.41 15.63 4.61
N PRO A 105 2.20 16.88 4.14
CA PRO A 105 1.69 17.96 5.00
C PRO A 105 0.32 17.65 5.62
N ALA A 106 -0.56 16.96 4.90
CA ALA A 106 -1.88 16.61 5.41
C ALA A 106 -1.77 15.63 6.60
N PHE A 107 -0.97 14.57 6.46
CA PHE A 107 -0.80 13.57 7.54
C PHE A 107 0.02 14.11 8.71
N GLU A 108 1.05 14.93 8.45
CA GLU A 108 1.79 15.63 9.51
C GLU A 108 0.85 16.53 10.33
N LYS A 109 -0.07 17.24 9.66
CA LYS A 109 -1.08 18.08 10.32
C LYS A 109 -2.06 17.24 11.16
N VAL A 110 -2.46 16.06 10.70
CA VAL A 110 -3.29 15.13 11.49
C VAL A 110 -2.59 14.79 12.80
N LEU A 111 -1.37 14.26 12.74
CA LEU A 111 -0.60 13.90 13.94
C LEU A 111 -0.40 15.11 14.88
N LYS A 112 -0.11 16.29 14.32
CA LYS A 112 0.04 17.53 15.10
C LYS A 112 -1.25 17.97 15.78
N SER A 113 -2.41 17.76 15.14
CA SER A 113 -3.69 18.27 15.63
C SER A 113 -4.12 17.65 16.96
N HIS A 114 -3.78 16.38 17.19
CA HIS A 114 -4.16 15.65 18.39
C HIS A 114 -2.96 15.23 19.25
N GLY A 115 -1.73 15.26 18.72
CA GLY A 115 -0.50 14.97 19.49
C GLY A 115 -0.42 13.53 20.00
N GLN A 116 -1.03 12.58 19.27
CA GLN A 116 -1.10 11.16 19.67
C GLN A 116 -0.13 10.32 18.84
N ASP A 117 0.02 9.06 19.25
CA ASP A 117 0.96 8.12 18.64
C ASP A 117 0.45 7.46 17.35
N TYR A 118 -0.86 7.48 17.11
CA TYR A 118 -1.52 6.87 15.96
C TYR A 118 -2.44 7.89 15.28
N LEU A 119 -2.72 7.68 13.99
CA LEU A 119 -3.51 8.61 13.18
C LEU A 119 -4.97 8.75 13.63
N VAL A 120 -5.56 7.69 14.22
CA VAL A 120 -6.97 7.66 14.61
C VAL A 120 -7.13 6.97 15.96
N GLY A 121 -7.89 7.60 16.87
CA GLY A 121 -8.36 6.96 18.11
C GLY A 121 -7.26 6.56 19.11
N ASN A 122 -6.03 7.09 18.96
CA ASN A 122 -4.84 6.68 19.71
C ASN A 122 -4.61 5.16 19.77
N LYS A 123 -4.99 4.44 18.71
CA LYS A 123 -4.85 2.98 18.59
C LYS A 123 -4.36 2.65 17.19
N LEU A 124 -3.52 1.60 17.09
CA LEU A 124 -3.10 1.08 15.79
C LEU A 124 -4.30 0.75 14.91
N SER A 125 -4.26 1.26 13.68
CA SER A 125 -5.24 1.01 12.63
C SER A 125 -4.53 0.67 11.32
N ARG A 126 -5.31 0.25 10.30
CA ARG A 126 -4.78 0.07 8.95
C ARG A 126 -4.21 1.37 8.35
N ALA A 127 -4.67 2.54 8.80
CA ALA A 127 -4.17 3.82 8.29
C ALA A 127 -2.69 4.01 8.67
N ASP A 128 -2.29 3.61 9.88
CA ASP A 128 -0.89 3.70 10.32
C ASP A 128 -0.01 2.74 9.52
N ILE A 129 -0.47 1.50 9.30
CA ILE A 129 0.24 0.49 8.51
C ILE A 129 0.43 0.95 7.06
N GLN A 130 -0.65 1.40 6.40
CA GLN A 130 -0.60 1.87 5.01
C GLN A 130 0.24 3.14 4.85
N LEU A 131 0.19 4.07 5.83
CA LEU A 131 1.03 5.26 5.76
C LEU A 131 2.51 4.89 5.88
N VAL A 132 2.87 4.00 6.80
CA VAL A 132 4.28 3.58 6.97
C VAL A 132 4.77 2.82 5.75
N GLU A 133 3.97 1.93 5.17
CA GLU A 133 4.27 1.29 3.89
C GLU A 133 4.54 2.34 2.79
N LEU A 134 3.65 3.33 2.64
CA LEU A 134 3.82 4.43 1.69
C LEU A 134 5.11 5.23 1.94
N LEU A 135 5.48 5.48 3.20
CA LEU A 135 6.72 6.18 3.53
C LEU A 135 7.98 5.43 3.10
N TYR A 136 7.98 4.09 3.13
CA TYR A 136 9.09 3.30 2.56
C TYR A 136 9.19 3.52 1.04
N TYR A 137 8.07 3.49 0.32
CA TYR A 137 8.06 3.77 -1.12
C TYR A 137 8.50 5.21 -1.46
N VAL A 138 8.07 6.20 -0.66
CA VAL A 138 8.51 7.59 -0.82
C VAL A 138 10.02 7.71 -0.64
N GLU A 139 10.62 7.02 0.31
CA GLU A 139 12.07 7.04 0.53
C GLU A 139 12.86 6.35 -0.59
N GLU A 140 12.31 5.28 -1.17
CA GLU A 140 12.87 4.61 -2.35
C GLU A 140 12.86 5.53 -3.58
N VAL A 141 11.86 6.40 -3.71
CA VAL A 141 11.80 7.43 -4.76
C VAL A 141 12.78 8.57 -4.47
N ASP A 142 12.73 9.12 -3.25
CA ASP A 142 13.60 10.20 -2.79
C ASP A 142 13.52 10.37 -1.27
N SER A 143 14.52 9.84 -0.57
CA SER A 143 14.63 9.92 0.90
C SER A 143 14.61 11.34 1.47
N SER A 144 14.93 12.38 0.69
CA SER A 144 14.88 13.76 1.18
C SER A 144 13.45 14.26 1.42
N LEU A 145 12.44 13.66 0.77
CA LEU A 145 11.05 14.12 0.84
C LEU A 145 10.45 14.06 2.24
N ILE A 146 10.87 13.12 3.09
CA ILE A 146 10.37 13.01 4.46
C ILE A 146 11.11 13.96 5.43
N SER A 147 12.14 14.67 4.97
CA SER A 147 13.07 15.37 5.87
C SER A 147 12.41 16.43 6.75
N GLY A 148 11.45 17.17 6.19
CA GLY A 148 10.69 18.23 6.86
C GLY A 148 9.48 17.77 7.68
N PHE A 149 9.27 16.46 7.85
CA PHE A 149 8.08 15.89 8.50
C PHE A 149 8.48 15.04 9.73
N PRO A 150 8.83 15.67 10.86
CA PRO A 150 9.33 14.98 12.04
C PRO A 150 8.31 14.02 12.67
N LEU A 151 7.01 14.34 12.66
CA LEU A 151 5.99 13.45 13.24
C LEU A 151 5.80 12.20 12.37
N LEU A 152 5.85 12.33 11.04
CA LEU A 152 5.85 11.18 10.14
C LEU A 152 7.07 10.29 10.32
N LYS A 153 8.27 10.86 10.52
CA LYS A 153 9.48 10.09 10.86
C LYS A 153 9.32 9.33 12.17
N ALA A 154 8.73 9.97 13.18
CA ALA A 154 8.46 9.34 14.48
C ALA A 154 7.42 8.20 14.35
N LEU A 155 6.33 8.42 13.62
CA LEU A 155 5.33 7.39 13.32
C LEU A 155 5.98 6.20 12.61
N LYS A 156 6.76 6.44 11.54
CA LYS A 156 7.50 5.41 10.82
C LYS A 156 8.34 4.56 11.78
N THR A 157 9.11 5.20 12.65
CA THR A 157 9.97 4.52 13.62
C THR A 157 9.17 3.69 14.61
N ARG A 158 8.08 4.23 15.15
CA ARG A 158 7.20 3.54 16.10
C ARG A 158 6.59 2.29 15.48
N ILE A 159 5.98 2.42 14.30
CA ILE A 159 5.28 1.32 13.62
C ILE A 159 6.27 0.26 13.14
N SER A 160 7.41 0.66 12.56
CA SER A 160 8.46 -0.28 12.13
C SER A 160 9.07 -1.08 13.28
N ASN A 161 8.96 -0.60 14.52
CA ASN A 161 9.44 -1.31 15.71
C ASN A 161 8.40 -2.24 16.35
N LEU A 162 7.14 -2.24 15.90
CA LEU A 162 6.16 -3.22 16.37
C LEU A 162 6.67 -4.64 16.06
N PRO A 163 6.58 -5.62 16.98
CA PRO A 163 7.21 -6.93 16.79
C PRO A 163 6.83 -7.63 15.47
N THR A 164 5.55 -7.54 15.07
CA THR A 164 5.05 -8.12 13.81
C THR A 164 5.56 -7.41 12.57
N VAL A 165 5.59 -6.07 12.59
CA VAL A 165 6.10 -5.25 11.48
C VAL A 165 7.61 -5.39 11.37
N LYS A 166 8.34 -5.34 12.49
CA LYS A 166 9.79 -5.55 12.53
C LYS A 166 10.18 -6.91 11.95
N LYS A 167 9.45 -7.98 12.31
CA LYS A 167 9.61 -9.31 11.71
C LYS A 167 9.34 -9.30 10.21
N PHE A 168 8.30 -8.58 9.76
CA PHE A 168 7.98 -8.44 8.34
C PHE A 168 9.04 -7.63 7.56
N LEU A 169 9.74 -6.69 8.20
CA LEU A 169 10.80 -5.91 7.56
C LEU A 169 12.15 -6.65 7.47
N GLN A 170 12.32 -7.76 8.19
CA GLN A 170 13.54 -8.56 8.16
C GLN A 170 13.66 -9.39 6.85
N PRO A 171 14.90 -9.75 6.44
CA PRO A 171 15.12 -10.67 5.33
C PRO A 171 14.38 -12.01 5.51
N GLY A 172 13.91 -12.59 4.41
CA GLY A 172 13.16 -13.86 4.41
C GLY A 172 11.67 -13.73 4.71
N SER A 173 11.17 -12.50 4.95
CA SER A 173 9.74 -12.23 5.02
C SER A 173 9.09 -12.25 3.63
N PRO A 174 7.73 -12.25 3.54
CA PRO A 174 7.04 -12.15 2.25
C PRO A 174 7.05 -10.73 1.64
N ARG A 175 7.76 -9.76 2.24
CA ARG A 175 7.93 -8.41 1.67
C ARG A 175 8.63 -8.50 0.31
N LYS A 176 8.05 -7.91 -0.73
CA LYS A 176 8.60 -7.93 -2.08
C LYS A 176 9.57 -6.77 -2.30
N PRO A 177 10.65 -6.95 -3.09
CA PRO A 177 11.52 -5.86 -3.51
C PRO A 177 10.81 -4.93 -4.51
N PRO A 178 11.37 -3.74 -4.79
CA PRO A 178 10.94 -2.93 -5.92
C PRO A 178 10.99 -3.71 -7.24
N MET A 179 10.07 -3.40 -8.14
CA MET A 179 10.00 -4.06 -9.45
C MET A 179 11.24 -3.75 -10.29
N ASP A 180 11.89 -4.78 -10.81
CA ASP A 180 12.96 -4.66 -11.78
C ASP A 180 12.47 -4.92 -13.23
N ALA A 181 13.35 -4.72 -14.21
CA ALA A 181 13.00 -4.89 -15.62
C ALA A 181 12.55 -6.31 -15.97
N LYS A 182 13.15 -7.32 -15.31
CA LYS A 182 12.81 -8.73 -15.52
C LYS A 182 11.39 -9.03 -15.03
N THR A 183 11.09 -8.63 -13.80
CA THR A 183 9.77 -8.82 -13.18
C THR A 183 8.69 -8.06 -13.95
N LEU A 184 9.02 -6.88 -14.47
CA LEU A 184 8.12 -6.11 -15.35
C LEU A 184 7.84 -6.85 -16.66
N GLU A 185 8.85 -7.43 -17.31
CA GLU A 185 8.66 -8.20 -18.54
C GLU A 185 7.79 -9.46 -18.30
N GLU A 186 8.01 -10.15 -17.19
CA GLU A 186 7.17 -11.28 -16.76
C GLU A 186 5.71 -10.83 -16.53
N ALA A 187 5.50 -9.69 -15.85
CA ALA A 187 4.17 -9.13 -15.64
C ALA A 187 3.48 -8.77 -16.97
N ARG A 188 4.19 -8.14 -17.92
CA ARG A 188 3.64 -7.84 -19.26
C ARG A 188 3.18 -9.09 -20.00
N LYS A 189 3.95 -10.19 -19.91
CA LYS A 189 3.57 -11.48 -20.50
C LYS A 189 2.32 -12.05 -19.84
N ILE A 190 2.31 -12.15 -18.51
CA ILE A 190 1.20 -12.75 -17.75
C ILE A 190 -0.10 -11.96 -17.93
N PHE A 191 -0.02 -10.63 -17.84
CA PHE A 191 -1.19 -9.75 -17.86
C PHE A 191 -1.53 -9.17 -19.23
N ARG A 192 -0.70 -9.45 -20.25
CA ARG A 192 -0.92 -9.08 -21.66
C ARG A 192 -1.07 -7.56 -21.87
N PHE A 193 -0.09 -6.77 -21.39
CA PHE A 193 -0.03 -5.30 -21.57
C PHE A 193 1.37 -4.80 -21.97
#